data_AF-A0A961FLI6-F1
#
_entry.id   AF-A0A961FLI6-F1
#
_cell.length_a   1.000
_cell.length_b   1.000
_cell.length_c   1.000
_cell.angle_alpha   90.00
_cell.angle_beta   90.00
_cell.angle_gamma   90.00
#
_symmetry.space_group_name_H-M   'P 1'
#
loop_
_entity.id
_entity.type
_entity.pdbx_description
1 polymer ?
#
loop_
_entity_poly.entity_id
_entity_poly.type
_entity_poly.pdbx_seq_one_letter_code
_entity_poly.pdbx_strand_id
1 'polypeptide(L)'
;MNLPPPDFEDPSSAVSAAIHEAPTVQPAPAVLPAAHRARPSPPALSADDLVSLIKDAATYPWRRDGGMTLVSGALCALVMTAGPFILFGGPFIMVFGAWYFAAYYFEVIGTTMTGRDSPPDWPSLSNGLDSIFWPGLQMLGVALISSLPEIAIASFTASEEGSFLRLAGAAFAWLYLPMATLAVVYFGSLSQALPHRVLPAIRACMPSYLVASGILACSHVVTETIVGLSTGVPLLGSLFAWVITFYTAIVQARFLGTLHRRHAVDLDW
;
A
#
# COMPACT_ATOMS: atom_id res chain seq x y z
N MET A 1 -34.08 -63.43 -7.32
CA MET A 1 -32.89 -62.77 -7.90
C MET A 1 -32.41 -61.73 -6.90
N ASN A 2 -31.28 -61.99 -6.25
CA ASN A 2 -30.62 -61.03 -5.36
C ASN A 2 -29.76 -60.13 -6.23
N LEU A 3 -30.15 -58.86 -6.36
CA LEU A 3 -29.29 -57.84 -6.94
C LEU A 3 -28.36 -57.31 -5.84
N PRO A 4 -27.06 -57.11 -6.12
CA PRO A 4 -26.15 -56.48 -5.18
C PRO A 4 -26.60 -55.05 -4.88
N PRO A 5 -26.37 -54.55 -3.66
CA PRO A 5 -26.67 -53.17 -3.31
C PRO A 5 -25.80 -52.22 -4.17
N PRO A 6 -26.34 -51.04 -4.53
CA PRO A 6 -25.59 -50.05 -5.30
C PRO A 6 -24.41 -49.50 -4.48
N ASP A 7 -23.24 -49.47 -5.11
CA ASP A 7 -22.04 -48.83 -4.58
C ASP A 7 -22.25 -47.31 -4.56
N PHE A 8 -22.52 -46.77 -3.38
CA PHE A 8 -22.47 -45.33 -3.16
C PHE A 8 -21.02 -44.96 -2.85
N GLU A 9 -20.30 -44.44 -3.84
CA GLU A 9 -19.01 -43.78 -3.61
C GLU A 9 -19.20 -42.65 -2.60
N ASP A 10 -18.44 -42.71 -1.50
CA ASP A 10 -18.53 -41.76 -0.41
C ASP A 10 -18.14 -40.36 -0.91
N PRO A 11 -19.07 -39.39 -0.96
CA PRO A 11 -18.79 -38.05 -1.48
C PRO A 11 -17.74 -37.29 -0.66
N SER A 12 -17.40 -37.78 0.54
CA SER A 12 -16.31 -37.22 1.35
C SER A 12 -14.92 -37.45 0.74
N SER A 13 -14.74 -38.52 -0.05
CA SER A 13 -13.45 -38.85 -0.68
C SER A 13 -13.09 -37.90 -1.83
N ALA A 14 -14.07 -37.45 -2.61
CA ALA A 14 -13.86 -36.51 -3.71
C ALA A 14 -13.56 -35.08 -3.20
N VAL A 15 -14.14 -34.67 -2.07
CA VAL A 15 -13.90 -33.35 -1.48
C VAL A 15 -12.51 -33.27 -0.84
N SER A 16 -12.02 -34.37 -0.25
CA SER A 16 -10.70 -34.38 0.40
C SER A 16 -9.52 -34.33 -0.59
N ALA A 17 -9.72 -34.75 -1.84
CA ALA A 17 -8.71 -34.62 -2.90
C ALA A 17 -8.63 -33.19 -3.48
N ALA A 18 -9.74 -32.44 -3.50
CA ALA A 18 -9.80 -31.12 -4.12
C ALA A 18 -9.22 -29.98 -3.23
N ILE A 19 -9.07 -30.19 -1.93
CA ILE A 19 -8.62 -29.12 -0.99
C ILE A 19 -7.09 -29.01 -0.93
N HIS A 20 -6.34 -30.02 -1.37
CA HIS A 20 -4.87 -30.04 -1.28
C HIS A 20 -4.12 -29.47 -2.50
N GLU A 21 -4.81 -29.05 -3.56
CA GLU A 21 -4.19 -28.47 -4.77
C GLU A 21 -4.69 -27.06 -5.08
N ALA A 22 -4.85 -26.20 -4.06
CA ALA A 22 -4.81 -24.77 -4.36
C ALA A 22 -3.37 -24.46 -4.82
N PRO A 23 -3.15 -24.03 -6.08
CA PRO A 23 -1.81 -23.75 -6.56
C PRO A 23 -1.25 -22.66 -5.68
N THR A 24 -0.23 -23.00 -4.91
CA THR A 24 0.61 -22.00 -4.26
C THR A 24 1.15 -21.17 -5.40
N VAL A 25 0.62 -19.95 -5.58
CA VAL A 25 1.11 -18.99 -6.56
C VAL A 25 2.47 -18.57 -6.04
N GLN A 26 3.46 -19.42 -6.30
CA GLN A 26 4.85 -19.14 -6.10
C GLN A 26 5.13 -17.97 -7.06
N PRO A 27 5.43 -16.76 -6.56
CA PRO A 27 5.69 -15.63 -7.44
C PRO A 27 6.82 -16.06 -8.37
N ALA A 28 6.50 -16.16 -9.66
CA ALA A 28 7.48 -16.58 -10.65
C ALA A 28 8.70 -15.67 -10.48
N PRO A 29 9.92 -16.23 -10.32
CA PRO A 29 11.12 -15.41 -10.23
C PRO A 29 11.13 -14.52 -11.48
N ALA A 30 11.09 -13.21 -11.26
CA ALA A 30 11.05 -12.20 -12.31
C ALA A 30 12.39 -12.20 -13.05
N VAL A 31 12.66 -13.24 -13.83
CA VAL A 31 13.72 -13.21 -14.83
C VAL A 31 13.16 -12.39 -15.98
N LEU A 32 13.27 -11.07 -15.86
CA LEU A 32 13.02 -10.16 -16.98
C LEU A 32 13.88 -10.64 -18.16
N PRO A 33 13.27 -10.98 -19.31
CA PRO A 33 14.00 -11.46 -20.48
C PRO A 33 15.13 -10.48 -20.82
N ALA A 34 16.33 -10.99 -21.10
CA ALA A 34 17.52 -10.18 -21.39
C ALA A 34 17.29 -9.11 -22.49
N ALA A 35 16.29 -9.31 -23.35
CA ALA A 35 15.82 -8.34 -24.34
C ALA A 35 15.29 -7.01 -23.76
N HIS A 36 14.98 -6.93 -22.47
CA HIS A 36 14.48 -5.70 -21.84
C HIS A 36 15.59 -4.68 -21.48
N ARG A 37 16.87 -5.12 -21.41
CA ARG A 37 18.00 -4.28 -20.98
C ARG A 37 18.49 -3.27 -22.02
N ALA A 38 18.03 -3.35 -23.27
CA ALA A 38 18.49 -2.50 -24.37
C ALA A 38 17.54 -1.33 -24.69
N ARG A 39 16.48 -1.09 -23.89
CA ARG A 39 15.59 0.04 -24.14
C ARG A 39 16.30 1.34 -23.70
N PRO A 40 16.42 2.34 -24.59
CA PRO A 40 16.94 3.64 -24.20
C PRO A 40 16.11 4.21 -23.05
N SER A 41 16.77 4.84 -22.07
CA SER A 41 16.09 5.51 -20.97
C SER A 41 14.99 6.41 -21.54
N PRO A 42 13.74 6.30 -21.04
CA PRO A 42 12.66 7.11 -21.55
C PRO A 42 13.04 8.60 -21.42
N PRO A 43 12.63 9.44 -22.38
CA PRO A 43 12.87 10.88 -22.28
C PRO A 43 12.29 11.42 -20.98
N ALA A 44 12.93 12.49 -20.46
CA ALA A 44 12.46 13.19 -19.27
C ALA A 44 10.95 13.46 -19.36
N LEU A 45 10.24 13.24 -18.25
CA LEU A 45 8.78 13.37 -18.22
C LEU A 45 8.35 14.76 -18.68
N SER A 46 7.50 14.82 -19.70
CA SER A 46 6.82 16.06 -20.04
C SER A 46 5.82 16.42 -18.92
N ALA A 47 5.48 17.70 -18.82
CA ALA A 47 4.43 18.13 -17.90
C ALA A 47 3.08 17.47 -18.23
N ASP A 48 2.78 17.29 -19.51
CA ASP A 48 1.55 16.66 -19.99
C ASP A 48 1.47 15.18 -19.59
N ASP A 49 2.59 14.45 -19.69
CA ASP A 49 2.69 13.08 -19.22
C ASP A 49 2.42 13.00 -17.72
N LEU A 50 2.98 13.92 -16.94
CA LEU A 50 2.81 13.93 -15.50
C LEU A 50 1.35 14.20 -15.10
N VAL A 51 0.71 15.18 -15.74
CA VAL A 51 -0.71 15.47 -15.54
C VAL A 51 -1.55 14.26 -15.91
N SER A 52 -1.20 13.55 -16.99
CA SER A 52 -1.89 12.33 -17.40
C SER A 52 -1.77 11.21 -16.35
N LEU A 53 -0.59 11.04 -15.73
CA LEU A 53 -0.37 10.06 -14.65
C LEU A 53 -1.14 10.40 -13.38
N ILE A 54 -1.13 11.68 -12.98
CA ILE A 54 -1.90 12.15 -11.81
C ILE A 54 -3.40 11.91 -12.06
N LYS A 55 -3.89 12.25 -13.25
CA LYS A 55 -5.30 12.02 -13.62
C LYS A 55 -5.64 10.53 -13.70
N ASP A 56 -4.75 9.70 -14.22
CA ASP A 56 -4.91 8.23 -14.22
C ASP A 56 -5.06 7.71 -12.80
N ALA A 57 -4.11 8.09 -11.93
CA ALA A 57 -4.09 7.68 -10.54
C ALA A 57 -5.31 8.17 -9.75
N ALA A 58 -5.72 9.43 -9.93
CA ALA A 58 -6.88 10.00 -9.26
C ALA A 58 -8.21 9.37 -9.71
N THR A 59 -8.33 8.97 -10.98
CA THR A 59 -9.55 8.33 -11.49
C THR A 59 -9.60 6.83 -11.20
N TYR A 60 -8.46 6.21 -10.86
CA TYR A 60 -8.34 4.77 -10.65
C TYR A 60 -9.31 4.20 -9.60
N PRO A 61 -9.55 4.83 -8.42
CA PRO A 61 -10.49 4.31 -7.43
C PRO A 61 -11.94 4.22 -7.92
N TRP A 62 -12.32 4.93 -8.98
CA TRP A 62 -13.67 4.86 -9.57
C TRP A 62 -13.77 3.97 -10.80
N ARG A 63 -12.69 3.30 -11.22
CA ARG A 63 -12.74 2.45 -12.42
C ARG A 63 -13.43 1.12 -12.13
N ARG A 64 -14.31 0.71 -13.05
CA ARG A 64 -15.09 -0.54 -12.98
C ARG A 64 -15.85 -0.62 -11.64
N ASP A 65 -15.56 -1.62 -10.83
CA ASP A 65 -16.21 -1.87 -9.53
C ASP A 65 -15.52 -1.15 -8.36
N GLY A 66 -14.54 -0.27 -8.62
CA GLY A 66 -13.80 0.46 -7.58
C GLY A 66 -14.68 1.30 -6.65
N GLY A 67 -15.87 1.71 -7.10
CA GLY A 67 -16.86 2.35 -6.23
C GLY A 67 -17.30 1.46 -5.06
N MET A 68 -17.47 0.15 -5.29
CA MET A 68 -17.77 -0.81 -4.21
C MET A 68 -16.59 -0.96 -3.25
N THR A 69 -15.36 -0.84 -3.76
CA THR A 69 -14.17 -0.79 -2.93
C THR A 69 -14.21 0.44 -2.02
N LEU A 70 -14.46 1.65 -2.54
CA LEU A 70 -14.54 2.85 -1.70
C LEU A 70 -15.62 2.76 -0.62
N VAL A 71 -16.79 2.23 -0.95
CA VAL A 71 -17.88 2.03 0.03
C VAL A 71 -17.45 1.08 1.14
N SER A 72 -16.85 -0.06 0.79
CA SER A 72 -16.37 -1.05 1.77
C SER A 72 -15.26 -0.47 2.66
N GLY A 73 -14.37 0.34 2.08
CA GLY A 73 -13.32 1.04 2.80
C GLY A 73 -13.87 2.09 3.76
N ALA A 74 -14.93 2.81 3.36
CA ALA A 74 -15.64 3.74 4.22
C ALA A 74 -16.35 3.03 5.39
N LEU A 75 -16.91 1.84 5.16
CA LEU A 75 -17.48 1.02 6.25
C LEU A 75 -16.38 0.54 7.21
N CYS A 76 -15.23 0.10 6.71
CA CYS A 76 -14.08 -0.26 7.54
C CYS A 76 -13.57 0.95 8.33
N ALA A 77 -13.47 2.13 7.69
CA ALA A 77 -13.11 3.39 8.32
C ALA A 77 -14.07 3.76 9.46
N LEU A 78 -15.38 3.56 9.28
CA LEU A 78 -16.38 3.79 10.33
C LEU A 78 -16.11 2.91 11.56
N VAL A 79 -15.79 1.63 11.35
CA VAL A 79 -15.44 0.70 12.44
C VAL A 79 -14.14 1.13 13.13
N MET A 80 -13.13 1.54 12.37
CA MET A 80 -11.87 2.04 12.92
C MET A 80 -12.06 3.34 13.72
N THR A 81 -12.89 4.25 13.24
CA THR A 81 -13.25 5.48 13.95
C THR A 81 -13.92 5.21 15.30
N ALA A 82 -14.69 4.12 15.43
CA ALA A 82 -15.26 3.70 16.71
C ALA A 82 -14.23 3.03 17.64
N GLY A 83 -13.11 2.53 17.10
CA GLY A 83 -12.07 1.80 17.83
C GLY A 83 -11.60 2.47 19.12
N PRO A 84 -11.16 3.74 19.10
CA PRO A 84 -10.68 4.44 20.30
C PRO A 84 -11.68 4.49 21.47
N PHE A 85 -12.98 4.32 21.21
CA PHE A 85 -14.03 4.32 22.24
C PHE A 85 -14.22 2.96 22.92
N ILE A 86 -13.56 1.90 22.43
CA ILE A 86 -13.66 0.54 22.94
C ILE A 86 -12.35 0.20 23.67
N LEU A 87 -12.35 0.21 25.01
CA LEU A 87 -11.11 0.09 25.79
C LEU A 87 -10.27 -1.17 25.47
N PHE A 88 -10.88 -2.36 25.50
CA PHE A 88 -10.15 -3.62 25.35
C PHE A 88 -10.02 -4.11 23.90
N GLY A 89 -11.02 -3.83 23.06
CA GLY A 89 -11.04 -4.26 21.65
C GLY A 89 -10.57 -3.20 20.65
N GLY A 90 -10.59 -1.92 21.03
CA GLY A 90 -10.28 -0.79 20.19
C GLY A 90 -8.88 -0.82 19.57
N PRO A 91 -7.82 -0.97 20.38
CA PRO A 91 -6.46 -1.07 19.86
C PRO A 91 -6.29 -2.22 18.86
N PHE A 92 -6.94 -3.36 19.10
CA PHE A 92 -6.91 -4.50 18.18
C PHE A 92 -7.59 -4.15 16.85
N ILE A 93 -8.76 -3.51 16.87
CA ILE A 93 -9.46 -3.03 15.67
C ILE A 93 -8.59 -2.05 14.88
N MET A 94 -7.92 -1.13 15.57
CA MET A 94 -7.05 -0.13 14.92
C MET A 94 -5.83 -0.77 14.26
N VAL A 95 -5.13 -1.67 14.96
CA VAL A 95 -3.96 -2.37 14.42
C VAL A 95 -4.37 -3.29 13.26
N PHE A 96 -5.41 -4.09 13.44
CA PHE A 96 -5.89 -5.01 12.42
C PHE A 96 -6.41 -4.26 11.19
N GLY A 97 -7.17 -3.18 11.39
CA GLY A 97 -7.66 -2.32 10.31
C GLY A 97 -6.51 -1.67 9.54
N ALA A 98 -5.49 -1.15 10.23
CA ALA A 98 -4.30 -0.61 9.58
C ALA A 98 -3.55 -1.66 8.76
N TRP A 99 -3.40 -2.89 9.26
CA TRP A 99 -2.79 -4.00 8.52
C TRP A 99 -3.63 -4.43 7.32
N TYR A 100 -4.95 -4.45 7.45
CA TYR A 100 -5.87 -4.76 6.37
C TYR A 100 -5.76 -3.73 5.23
N PHE A 101 -5.73 -2.44 5.56
CA PHE A 101 -5.49 -1.37 4.59
C PHE A 101 -4.08 -1.44 3.98
N ALA A 102 -3.05 -1.80 4.75
CA ALA A 102 -1.70 -2.00 4.23
C ALA A 102 -1.62 -3.16 3.23
N ALA A 103 -2.29 -4.28 3.51
CA ALA A 103 -2.38 -5.41 2.58
C ALA A 103 -3.04 -5.01 1.26
N TYR A 104 -4.17 -4.31 1.33
CA TYR A 104 -4.84 -3.79 0.15
C TYR A 104 -3.97 -2.78 -0.63
N TYR A 105 -3.26 -1.90 0.08
CA TYR A 105 -2.30 -0.96 -0.53
C TYR A 105 -1.20 -1.68 -1.31
N PHE A 106 -0.62 -2.75 -0.73
CA PHE A 106 0.40 -3.59 -1.37
C PHE A 106 -0.16 -4.26 -2.64
N GLU A 107 -1.39 -4.75 -2.57
CA GLU A 107 -2.05 -5.39 -3.72
C GLU A 107 -2.33 -4.40 -4.85
N VAL A 108 -2.73 -3.16 -4.54
CA VAL A 108 -2.90 -2.09 -5.55
C VAL A 108 -1.57 -1.78 -6.24
N ILE A 109 -0.47 -1.70 -5.49
CA ILE A 109 0.88 -1.50 -6.06
C ILE A 109 1.23 -2.68 -6.97
N GLY A 110 1.15 -3.91 -6.46
CA GLY A 110 1.53 -5.13 -7.21
C GLY A 110 0.72 -5.33 -8.48
N THR A 111 -0.60 -5.20 -8.40
CA THR A 111 -1.47 -5.30 -9.58
C THR A 111 -1.21 -4.19 -10.60
N THR A 112 -0.94 -2.97 -10.15
CA THR A 112 -0.57 -1.86 -11.04
C THR A 112 0.76 -2.12 -11.74
N MET A 113 1.76 -2.68 -11.05
CA MET A 113 3.06 -3.00 -11.64
C MET A 113 2.96 -4.04 -12.76
N THR A 114 2.01 -4.97 -12.66
CA THR A 114 1.71 -5.94 -13.75
C THR A 114 0.88 -5.34 -14.89
N GLY A 115 0.45 -4.08 -14.76
CA GLY A 115 -0.32 -3.36 -15.77
C GLY A 115 -1.83 -3.62 -15.73
N ARG A 116 -2.36 -4.14 -14.63
CA ARG A 116 -3.81 -4.23 -14.43
C ARG A 116 -4.41 -2.84 -14.21
N ASP A 117 -5.50 -2.53 -14.91
CA ASP A 117 -6.14 -1.21 -14.86
C ASP A 117 -7.34 -1.09 -13.92
N SER A 118 -7.72 -2.19 -13.26
CA SER A 118 -8.77 -2.20 -12.25
C SER A 118 -8.21 -2.33 -10.83
N PRO A 119 -8.88 -1.73 -9.83
CA PRO A 119 -8.61 -2.03 -8.42
C PRO A 119 -8.66 -3.54 -8.14
N PRO A 120 -7.81 -4.06 -7.24
CA PRO A 120 -7.93 -5.42 -6.77
C PRO A 120 -9.18 -5.60 -5.92
N ASP A 121 -9.53 -6.87 -5.69
CA ASP A 121 -10.54 -7.22 -4.70
C ASP A 121 -10.01 -6.97 -3.28
N TRP A 122 -10.91 -6.98 -2.31
CA TRP A 122 -10.51 -6.87 -0.91
C TRP A 122 -9.73 -8.12 -0.46
N PRO A 123 -8.74 -7.98 0.44
CA PRO A 123 -7.99 -9.12 0.96
C PRO A 123 -8.94 -10.13 1.62
N SER A 124 -8.83 -11.40 1.24
CA SER A 124 -9.64 -12.45 1.86
C SER A 124 -9.27 -12.63 3.34
N LEU A 125 -10.29 -12.64 4.20
CA LEU A 125 -10.16 -12.97 5.62
C LEU A 125 -9.91 -14.46 5.87
N SER A 126 -10.18 -15.34 4.88
CA SER A 126 -10.05 -16.80 5.05
C SER A 126 -8.61 -17.24 5.32
N ASN A 127 -7.64 -16.55 4.72
CA ASN A 127 -6.20 -16.78 4.89
C ASN A 127 -5.56 -15.59 5.62
N GLY A 128 -6.30 -15.00 6.57
CA GLY A 128 -6.01 -13.66 7.11
C GLY A 128 -4.62 -13.50 7.72
N LEU A 129 -4.01 -14.56 8.26
CA LEU A 129 -2.63 -14.46 8.74
C LEU A 129 -1.67 -14.14 7.59
N ASP A 130 -1.63 -14.93 6.53
CA ASP A 130 -0.65 -14.72 5.47
C ASP A 130 -1.00 -13.49 4.60
N SER A 131 -2.29 -13.25 4.35
CA SER A 131 -2.75 -12.16 3.47
C SER A 131 -2.72 -10.78 4.15
N ILE A 132 -2.83 -10.69 5.47
CA ILE A 132 -2.97 -9.41 6.19
C ILE A 132 -1.79 -9.16 7.13
N PHE A 133 -1.37 -10.16 7.91
CA PHE A 133 -0.34 -9.97 8.93
C PHE A 133 1.01 -9.62 8.30
N TRP A 134 1.40 -10.35 7.24
CA TRP A 134 2.71 -10.16 6.62
C TRP A 134 2.86 -8.79 5.94
N PRO A 135 1.94 -8.35 5.07
CA PRO A 135 1.98 -6.98 4.53
C PRO A 135 1.89 -5.90 5.61
N GLY A 136 1.07 -6.12 6.64
CA GLY A 136 0.96 -5.21 7.79
C GLY A 136 2.28 -5.03 8.53
N LEU A 137 2.99 -6.12 8.81
CA LEU A 137 4.30 -6.10 9.45
C LEU A 137 5.37 -5.45 8.56
N GLN A 138 5.33 -5.72 7.26
CA GLN A 138 6.20 -5.10 6.27
C GLN A 138 5.98 -3.58 6.21
N MET A 139 4.74 -3.11 6.13
CA MET A 139 4.39 -1.69 6.16
C MET A 139 4.85 -1.03 7.47
N LEU A 140 4.64 -1.69 8.62
CA LEU A 140 5.13 -1.20 9.90
C LEU A 140 6.66 -1.05 9.90
N GLY A 141 7.37 -2.06 9.38
CA GLY A 141 8.83 -2.00 9.24
C GLY A 141 9.28 -0.85 8.34
N VAL A 142 8.61 -0.63 7.20
CA VAL A 142 8.88 0.50 6.31
C VAL A 142 8.64 1.83 7.01
N ALA A 143 7.52 1.98 7.72
CA ALA A 143 7.22 3.19 8.47
C ALA A 143 8.28 3.48 9.53
N LEU A 144 8.70 2.47 10.30
CA LEU A 144 9.76 2.60 11.29
C LEU A 144 11.08 3.02 10.66
N ILE A 145 11.53 2.37 9.59
CA ILE A 145 12.77 2.73 8.87
C ILE A 145 12.71 4.16 8.35
N SER A 146 11.57 4.56 7.77
CA SER A 146 11.35 5.89 7.21
C SER A 146 11.39 6.98 8.28
N SER A 147 10.86 6.70 9.47
CA SER A 147 10.80 7.62 10.61
C SER A 147 12.06 7.63 11.49
N LEU A 148 13.06 6.76 11.23
CA LEU A 148 14.29 6.71 12.04
C LEU A 148 14.99 8.07 12.18
N PRO A 149 15.18 8.88 11.11
CA PRO A 149 15.83 10.18 11.24
C PRO A 149 15.02 11.16 12.10
N GLU A 150 13.70 11.15 11.97
CA GLU A 150 12.82 11.98 12.79
C GLU A 150 12.89 11.60 14.28
N ILE A 151 12.82 10.30 14.58
CA ILE A 151 12.94 9.76 15.95
C ILE A 151 14.30 10.09 16.55
N ALA A 152 15.38 9.93 15.77
CA ALA A 152 16.73 10.26 16.21
C ALA A 152 16.84 11.76 16.54
N ILE A 153 16.41 12.64 15.65
CA ILE A 153 16.42 14.10 15.88
C ILE A 153 15.61 14.45 17.13
N ALA A 154 14.37 13.95 17.24
CA ALA A 154 13.50 14.20 18.39
C ALA A 154 14.11 13.73 19.72
N SER A 155 14.96 12.69 19.71
CA SER A 155 15.63 12.18 20.90
C SER A 155 16.81 13.04 21.35
N PHE A 156 17.44 13.80 20.45
CA PHE A 156 18.61 14.63 20.75
C PHE A 156 18.32 16.14 20.84
N THR A 157 17.17 16.60 20.33
CA THR A 157 16.78 18.01 20.38
C THR A 157 15.64 18.22 21.36
N ALA A 158 15.93 18.79 22.55
CA ALA A 158 14.93 19.09 23.57
C ALA A 158 14.30 20.50 23.45
N SER A 159 14.85 21.36 22.58
CA SER A 159 14.44 22.77 22.44
C SER A 159 13.66 23.07 21.15
N GLU A 160 12.91 24.17 21.16
CA GLU A 160 12.22 24.78 20.00
C GLU A 160 13.15 25.02 18.79
N GLU A 161 14.46 25.18 19.06
CA GLU A 161 15.51 25.35 18.04
C GLU A 161 15.63 24.14 17.11
N GLY A 162 15.16 22.96 17.53
CA GLY A 162 15.13 21.74 16.73
C GLY A 162 13.98 21.67 15.70
N SER A 163 13.09 22.66 15.65
CA SER A 163 11.89 22.64 14.78
C SER A 163 12.21 22.42 13.30
N PHE A 164 13.23 23.09 12.77
CA PHE A 164 13.68 22.90 11.39
C PHE A 164 14.22 21.49 11.13
N LEU A 165 15.01 20.95 12.06
CA LEU A 165 15.55 19.59 11.95
C LEU A 165 14.42 18.53 12.02
N ARG A 166 13.42 18.74 12.88
CA ARG A 166 12.24 17.87 12.97
C ARG A 166 11.44 17.89 11.66
N LEU A 167 11.24 19.08 11.08
CA LEU A 167 10.61 19.19 9.77
C LEU A 167 11.41 18.47 8.68
N ALA A 168 12.73 18.58 8.69
CA ALA A 168 13.59 17.86 7.77
C ALA A 168 13.49 16.32 7.95
N GLY A 169 13.40 15.85 9.20
CA GLY A 169 13.17 14.43 9.51
C GLY A 169 11.84 13.92 9.00
N ALA A 170 10.76 14.68 9.22
CA ALA A 170 9.42 14.34 8.70
C ALA A 170 9.38 14.38 7.16
N ALA A 171 10.01 15.38 6.54
CA ALA A 171 10.14 15.47 5.09
C ALA A 171 10.91 14.28 4.51
N PHE A 172 11.98 13.83 5.20
CA PHE A 172 12.68 12.61 4.82
C PHE A 172 11.75 11.40 4.90
N ALA A 173 10.98 11.25 5.98
CA ALA A 173 10.05 10.12 6.12
C ALA A 173 9.03 10.08 4.97
N TRP A 174 8.43 11.23 4.61
CA TRP A 174 7.48 11.32 3.48
C TRP A 174 8.13 11.08 2.12
N LEU A 175 9.40 11.48 1.95
CA LEU A 175 10.16 11.21 0.73
C LEU A 175 10.67 9.77 0.67
N TYR A 176 10.85 9.08 1.79
CA TYR A 176 11.42 7.72 1.82
C TYR A 176 10.34 6.64 1.73
N LEU A 177 9.24 6.81 2.47
CA LEU A 177 8.18 5.82 2.66
C LEU A 177 7.59 5.28 1.36
N PRO A 178 7.23 6.11 0.34
CA PRO A 178 6.61 5.60 -0.88
C PRO A 178 7.54 4.65 -1.66
N MET A 179 8.81 5.03 -1.85
CA MET A 179 9.77 4.21 -2.58
C MET A 179 10.18 2.96 -1.80
N ALA A 180 10.33 3.07 -0.48
CA ALA A 180 10.61 1.91 0.36
C ALA A 180 9.46 0.89 0.33
N THR A 181 8.21 1.37 0.33
CA THR A 181 7.05 0.49 0.19
C THR A 181 7.03 -0.19 -1.17
N LEU A 182 7.28 0.55 -2.25
CA LEU A 182 7.38 -0.01 -3.59
C LEU A 182 8.48 -1.09 -3.69
N ALA A 183 9.64 -0.87 -3.08
CA ALA A 183 10.73 -1.85 -3.03
C ALA A 183 10.30 -3.14 -2.32
N VAL A 184 9.61 -3.02 -1.18
CA VAL A 184 9.13 -4.19 -0.42
C VAL A 184 8.07 -4.97 -1.21
N VAL A 185 7.16 -4.28 -1.89
CA VAL A 185 6.15 -4.94 -2.75
C VAL A 185 6.83 -5.65 -3.93
N TYR A 186 7.80 -5.01 -4.58
CA TYR A 186 8.51 -5.60 -5.73
C TYR A 186 9.28 -6.87 -5.35
N PHE A 187 10.06 -6.80 -4.26
CA PHE A 187 10.97 -7.89 -3.89
C PHE A 187 10.37 -8.86 -2.85
N GLY A 188 9.22 -8.56 -2.26
CA GLY A 188 8.56 -9.38 -1.24
C GLY A 188 9.29 -9.46 0.11
N SER A 189 10.27 -8.58 0.39
CA SER A 189 11.07 -8.63 1.61
C SER A 189 11.33 -7.25 2.21
N LEU A 190 11.23 -7.13 3.54
CA LEU A 190 11.49 -5.90 4.28
C LEU A 190 12.95 -5.42 4.18
N SER A 191 13.92 -6.34 3.97
CA SER A 191 15.33 -5.98 3.82
C SER A 191 15.62 -5.10 2.61
N GLN A 192 14.64 -4.95 1.72
CA GLN A 192 14.71 -4.19 0.49
C GLN A 192 14.34 -2.71 0.72
N ALA A 193 13.71 -2.41 1.85
CA ALA A 193 13.46 -1.06 2.33
C ALA A 193 14.71 -0.39 2.94
N LEU A 194 15.92 -0.94 2.78
CA LEU A 194 17.13 -0.38 3.37
C LEU A 194 17.66 0.84 2.56
N PRO A 195 18.23 1.86 3.23
CA PRO A 195 18.56 3.13 2.57
C PRO A 195 19.52 3.02 1.40
N HIS A 196 20.44 2.04 1.45
CA HIS A 196 21.41 1.82 0.37
C HIS A 196 20.77 1.34 -0.95
N ARG A 197 19.54 0.80 -0.92
CA ARG A 197 18.77 0.44 -2.12
C ARG A 197 17.75 1.52 -2.48
N VAL A 198 17.05 2.06 -1.49
CA VAL A 198 15.94 3.00 -1.71
C VAL A 198 16.45 4.38 -2.16
N LEU A 199 17.54 4.91 -1.58
CA LEU A 199 18.01 6.26 -1.92
C LEU A 199 18.52 6.39 -3.38
N PRO A 200 19.30 5.43 -3.92
CA PRO A 200 19.64 5.46 -5.35
C PRO A 200 18.41 5.40 -6.25
N ALA A 201 17.41 4.59 -5.88
CA ALA A 201 16.17 4.44 -6.62
C ALA A 201 15.32 5.72 -6.62
N ILE A 202 15.22 6.40 -5.48
CA ILE A 202 14.59 7.74 -5.39
C ILE A 202 15.26 8.69 -6.37
N ARG A 203 16.60 8.72 -6.40
CA ARG A 203 17.36 9.58 -7.32
C ARG A 203 17.12 9.23 -8.79
N ALA A 204 17.03 7.94 -9.12
CA ALA A 204 16.77 7.46 -10.48
C ALA A 204 15.37 7.86 -10.99
N CYS A 205 14.38 7.96 -10.11
CA CYS A 205 13.00 8.33 -10.47
C CYS A 205 12.70 9.84 -10.33
N MET A 206 13.70 10.69 -10.12
CA MET A 206 13.49 12.15 -10.12
C MET A 206 13.27 12.67 -11.55
N PRO A 207 12.36 13.62 -11.79
CA PRO A 207 11.55 14.38 -10.81
C PRO A 207 10.15 13.80 -10.55
N SER A 208 9.69 12.80 -11.31
CA SER A 208 8.33 12.24 -11.22
C SER A 208 8.02 11.69 -9.83
N TYR A 209 9.02 11.17 -9.13
CA TYR A 209 8.88 10.71 -7.75
C TYR A 209 8.46 11.79 -6.74
N LEU A 210 8.85 13.06 -6.94
CA LEU A 210 8.45 14.15 -6.04
C LEU A 210 6.94 14.34 -6.01
N VAL A 211 6.25 13.99 -7.09
CA VAL A 211 4.79 14.08 -7.17
C VAL A 211 4.15 12.98 -6.32
N ALA A 212 4.68 11.76 -6.35
CA ALA A 212 4.21 10.67 -5.49
C ALA A 212 4.33 11.04 -4.00
N SER A 213 5.49 11.59 -3.63
CA SER A 213 5.76 12.04 -2.25
C SER A 213 4.93 13.27 -1.89
N GLY A 214 4.73 14.19 -2.83
CA GLY A 214 3.88 15.36 -2.67
C GLY A 214 2.41 15.00 -2.42
N ILE A 215 1.87 14.01 -3.14
CA ILE A 215 0.51 13.49 -2.91
C ILE A 215 0.37 12.99 -1.46
N LEU A 216 1.35 12.23 -0.96
CA LEU A 216 1.35 11.75 0.42
C LEU A 216 1.39 12.90 1.44
N ALA A 217 2.32 13.84 1.27
CA ALA A 217 2.46 14.99 2.17
C ALA A 217 1.20 15.85 2.17
N CYS A 218 0.63 16.16 1.00
CA CYS A 218 -0.63 16.89 0.87
C CYS A 218 -1.79 16.15 1.53
N SER A 219 -1.89 14.82 1.33
CA SER A 219 -2.91 14.00 1.99
C SER A 219 -2.82 14.10 3.51
N HIS A 220 -1.61 14.02 4.06
CA HIS A 220 -1.40 14.12 5.50
C HIS A 220 -1.84 15.49 6.02
N VAL A 221 -1.40 16.59 5.39
CA VAL A 221 -1.80 17.96 5.77
C VAL A 221 -3.31 18.17 5.70
N VAL A 222 -3.97 17.69 4.64
CA VAL A 222 -5.43 17.77 4.49
C VAL A 222 -6.14 17.01 5.61
N THR A 223 -5.64 15.82 5.95
CA THR A 223 -6.22 14.96 6.98
C THR A 223 -6.13 15.62 8.36
N GLU A 224 -4.94 16.12 8.74
CA GLU A 224 -4.73 16.86 10.00
C GLU A 224 -5.60 18.12 10.07
N THR A 225 -5.73 18.84 8.95
CA THR A 225 -6.59 20.03 8.87
C THR A 225 -8.06 19.67 9.11
N ILE A 226 -8.57 18.59 8.51
CA ILE A 226 -9.96 18.15 8.68
C ILE A 226 -10.22 17.71 10.13
N VAL A 227 -9.31 16.97 10.73
CA VAL A 227 -9.41 16.56 12.14
C VAL A 227 -9.41 17.78 13.05
N GLY A 228 -8.49 18.73 12.83
CA GLY A 228 -8.40 19.97 13.61
C GLY A 228 -9.64 20.88 13.49
N LEU A 229 -10.22 20.98 12.29
CA LEU A 229 -11.46 21.74 12.07
C LEU A 229 -12.69 21.05 12.66
N SER A 230 -12.66 19.74 12.85
CA SER A 230 -13.80 18.93 13.31
C SER A 230 -13.83 18.71 14.82
N THR A 231 -13.15 19.56 15.61
CA THR A 231 -13.08 19.44 17.08
C THR A 231 -14.45 19.41 17.77
N GLY A 232 -15.49 20.02 17.18
CA GLY A 232 -16.86 19.99 17.69
C GLY A 232 -17.59 18.65 17.48
N VAL A 233 -17.19 17.84 16.50
CA VAL A 233 -17.78 16.52 16.21
C VAL A 233 -16.67 15.52 15.87
N PRO A 234 -15.92 15.01 16.87
CA PRO A 234 -14.69 14.22 16.64
C PRO A 234 -14.90 12.97 15.77
N LEU A 235 -16.06 12.32 15.90
CA LEU A 235 -16.41 11.12 15.13
C LEU A 235 -16.55 11.42 13.63
N LEU A 236 -17.13 12.57 13.29
CA LEU A 236 -17.32 12.95 11.89
C LEU A 236 -15.99 13.35 11.24
N GLY A 237 -15.16 14.11 11.97
CA GLY A 237 -13.82 14.49 11.52
C GLY A 237 -12.93 13.29 11.24
N SER A 238 -12.88 12.34 12.18
CA SER A 238 -12.10 11.11 12.03
C SER A 238 -12.61 10.20 10.91
N LEU A 239 -13.93 10.09 10.72
CA LEU A 239 -14.49 9.36 9.57
C LEU A 239 -14.04 9.95 8.23
N PHE A 240 -14.18 11.28 8.05
CA PHE A 240 -13.73 11.94 6.82
C PHE A 240 -12.23 11.80 6.60
N ALA A 241 -11.44 11.94 7.68
CA ALA A 241 -10.00 11.75 7.66
C ALA A 241 -9.62 10.34 7.14
N TRP A 242 -10.27 9.28 7.65
CA TRP A 242 -10.03 7.92 7.17
C TRP A 242 -10.46 7.70 5.72
N VAL A 243 -11.63 8.22 5.30
CA VAL A 243 -12.09 8.08 3.91
C VAL A 243 -11.13 8.76 2.95
N ILE A 244 -10.66 9.97 3.29
CA ILE A 244 -9.70 10.72 2.47
C ILE A 244 -8.36 10.00 2.45
N THR A 245 -7.85 9.57 3.61
CA THR A 245 -6.59 8.82 3.72
C THR A 245 -6.63 7.53 2.91
N PHE A 246 -7.74 6.80 2.95
CA PHE A 246 -7.89 5.57 2.17
C PHE A 246 -7.92 5.88 0.67
N TYR A 247 -8.71 6.86 0.25
CA TYR A 247 -8.78 7.29 -1.13
C TYR A 247 -7.40 7.71 -1.67
N THR A 248 -6.69 8.59 -0.97
CA THR A 248 -5.37 9.07 -1.37
C THR A 248 -4.32 7.96 -1.33
N ALA A 249 -4.43 7.00 -0.41
CA ALA A 249 -3.57 5.82 -0.38
C ALA A 249 -3.74 4.98 -1.66
N ILE A 250 -4.96 4.75 -2.16
CA ILE A 250 -5.17 4.05 -3.44
C ILE A 250 -4.55 4.82 -4.60
N VAL A 251 -4.78 6.14 -4.66
CA VAL A 251 -4.21 7.02 -5.70
C VAL A 251 -2.67 6.94 -5.67
N GLN A 252 -2.08 7.01 -4.48
CA GLN A 252 -0.64 6.93 -4.31
C GLN A 252 -0.09 5.55 -4.72
N ALA A 253 -0.73 4.47 -4.30
CA ALA A 253 -0.37 3.10 -4.67
C ALA A 253 -0.39 2.91 -6.20
N ARG A 254 -1.45 3.41 -6.86
CA ARG A 254 -1.55 3.41 -8.33
C ARG A 254 -0.45 4.24 -8.97
N PHE A 255 -0.13 5.41 -8.41
CA PHE A 255 0.95 6.25 -8.92
C PHE A 255 2.31 5.55 -8.78
N LEU A 256 2.59 4.90 -7.65
CA LEU A 256 3.84 4.16 -7.42
C LEU A 256 3.99 2.98 -8.37
N GLY A 257 2.94 2.19 -8.56
CA GLY A 257 3.00 1.05 -9.48
C GLY A 257 3.21 1.48 -10.94
N THR A 258 2.63 2.62 -11.36
CA THR A 258 2.86 3.15 -12.71
C THR A 258 4.26 3.75 -12.86
N LEU A 259 4.76 4.42 -11.82
CA LEU A 259 6.13 4.92 -11.76
C LEU A 259 7.15 3.79 -11.92
N HIS A 260 6.96 2.68 -11.21
CA HIS A 260 7.78 1.48 -11.35
C HIS A 260 7.83 0.99 -12.79
N ARG A 261 6.68 0.82 -13.46
CA ARG A 261 6.64 0.34 -14.85
C ARG A 261 7.41 1.25 -15.81
N ARG A 262 7.43 2.55 -15.55
CA ARG A 262 8.11 3.53 -16.39
C ARG A 262 9.62 3.55 -16.16
N HIS A 263 10.04 3.39 -14.91
CA HIS A 263 11.44 3.43 -14.50
C HIS A 263 12.04 2.04 -14.22
N ALA A 264 11.39 0.96 -14.67
CA ALA A 264 11.85 -0.41 -14.41
C ALA A 264 13.31 -0.64 -14.85
N VAL A 265 13.72 0.01 -15.96
CA VAL A 265 15.10 -0.05 -16.46
C VAL A 265 16.06 0.76 -15.57
N ASP A 266 15.64 1.93 -15.09
CA ASP A 266 16.49 2.84 -14.29
C ASP A 266 16.64 2.36 -12.83
N LEU A 267 15.64 1.63 -12.33
CA LEU A 267 15.62 1.10 -10.97
C LEU A 267 16.57 -0.09 -10.77
N ASP A 268 16.95 -0.79 -11.85
CA ASP A 268 17.69 -2.06 -11.80
C ASP A 268 17.04 -3.10 -10.86
N TRP A 269 15.71 -3.04 -10.78
CA TRP A 269 14.87 -3.92 -9.98
C TRP A 269 14.18 -4.91 -10.91
#